data_AF-A0A4Q8QUB3-F1
#
_entry.id   AF-A0A4Q8QUB3-F1
#
_cell.length_a   1.000
_cell.length_b   1.000
_cell.length_c   1.000
_cell.angle_alpha   90.00
_cell.angle_beta   90.00
_cell.angle_gamma   90.00
#
_symmetry.space_group_name_H-M   'P 1'
#
loop_
_entity.id
_entity.type
_entity.pdbx_description
1 polymer ?
#
loop_
_entity_poly.entity_id
_entity_poly.type
_entity_poly.pdbx_seq_one_letter_code
_entity_poly.pdbx_strand_id
1 'polypeptide(L)'
;MSTKVREFIDFWIENSIHAFDRIGAGGASQDVAELARRCIQMARDQGISERAINAEIGNLAEYIARELAAANKAETTRRQHEKGGRSEG
;
A
#
# COMPACT_ATOMS: atom_id res chain seq x y z
N MET A 1 -3.84 22.17 4.68
CA MET A 1 -2.79 21.91 5.69
C MET A 1 -2.84 20.43 5.98
N SER A 2 -2.04 19.63 5.28
CA SER A 2 -1.88 18.22 5.62
C SER A 2 -1.18 18.12 6.97
N THR A 3 -1.68 17.28 7.86
CA THR A 3 -0.98 17.01 9.12
C THR A 3 0.30 16.24 8.83
N LYS A 4 1.35 16.40 9.65
CA LYS A 4 2.59 15.61 9.56
C LYS A 4 2.32 14.10 9.48
N VAL A 5 1.22 13.66 10.10
CA VAL A 5 0.72 12.29 10.05
C VAL A 5 0.26 11.89 8.65
N ARG A 6 -0.50 12.74 7.96
CA ARG A 6 -0.96 12.50 6.59
C ARG A 6 0.21 12.36 5.63
N GLU A 7 1.19 13.26 5.70
CA GLU A 7 2.38 13.25 4.84
C GLU A 7 3.22 11.99 5.07
N PHE A 8 3.39 11.60 6.34
CA PHE A 8 4.06 10.35 6.68
C PHE A 8 3.35 9.13 6.07
N ILE A 9 2.02 9.05 6.20
CA ILE A 9 1.23 7.93 5.68
C ILE A 9 1.32 7.87 4.15
N ASP A 10 1.17 9.00 3.47
CA ASP A 10 1.21 9.09 2.00
C ASP A 10 2.57 8.61 1.47
N PHE A 11 3.66 9.13 2.04
CA PHE A 11 5.02 8.70 1.72
C PHE A 11 5.25 7.21 2.05
N TRP A 12 4.75 6.74 3.18
CA TRP A 12 4.89 5.35 3.60
C TRP A 12 4.19 4.39 2.64
N ILE A 13 2.96 4.71 2.23
CA ILE A 13 2.17 3.93 1.28
C ILE A 13 2.86 3.93 -0.08
N GLU A 14 3.31 5.08 -0.57
CA GLU A 14 4.01 5.17 -1.85
C GLU A 14 5.30 4.33 -1.88
N ASN A 15 6.04 4.27 -0.76
CA ASN A 15 7.30 3.52 -0.68
C ASN A 15 7.13 2.03 -0.31
N SER A 16 6.08 1.68 0.43
CA SER A 16 5.89 0.30 0.94
C SER A 16 4.88 -0.51 0.12
N ILE A 17 3.91 0.14 -0.51
CA ILE A 17 2.88 -0.51 -1.33
C ILE A 17 3.22 -0.26 -2.80
N HIS A 18 4.22 -0.99 -3.29
CA HIS A 18 4.51 -1.03 -4.72
C HIS A 18 3.73 -2.16 -5.40
N ALA A 19 3.02 -1.83 -6.48
CA ALA A 19 2.44 -2.82 -7.37
C ALA A 19 3.55 -3.77 -7.85
N PHE A 20 3.25 -5.06 -7.88
CA PHE A 20 4.17 -6.15 -8.15
C PHE A 20 4.88 -5.97 -9.50
N ASP A 21 6.01 -5.27 -9.51
CA ASP A 21 6.86 -5.22 -10.70
C ASP A 21 7.49 -6.60 -10.90
N ARG A 22 7.44 -7.12 -12.14
CA ARG A 22 7.63 -8.53 -12.51
C ARG A 22 9.02 -9.13 -12.21
N ILE A 23 9.87 -8.43 -11.47
CA ILE A 23 11.25 -8.82 -11.17
C ILE A 23 11.43 -9.04 -9.66
N GLY A 24 10.63 -9.94 -9.09
CA GLY A 24 11.01 -10.83 -7.96
C GLY A 24 11.76 -10.28 -6.73
N ALA A 25 11.86 -8.98 -6.51
CA ALA A 25 12.70 -8.40 -5.47
C ALA A 25 11.85 -7.55 -4.52
N GLY A 26 11.46 -8.18 -3.42
CA GLY A 26 11.50 -7.52 -2.12
C GLY A 26 10.44 -6.47 -1.83
N GLY A 27 9.18 -6.71 -2.19
CA GLY A 27 8.08 -6.12 -1.44
C GLY A 27 7.99 -6.86 -0.11
N ALA A 28 8.17 -6.16 1.01
CA ALA A 28 7.80 -6.66 2.33
C ALA A 28 6.48 -7.42 2.23
N SER A 29 6.46 -8.65 2.73
CA SER A 29 5.30 -9.54 2.85
C SER A 29 3.97 -8.84 2.57
N GLN A 30 3.22 -9.31 1.55
CA GLN A 30 1.89 -8.79 1.21
C GLN A 30 0.87 -8.91 2.36
N ASP A 31 1.32 -9.36 3.53
CA ASP A 31 0.56 -9.42 4.76
C ASP A 31 0.33 -8.01 5.35
N VAL A 32 -0.95 -7.68 5.47
CA VAL A 32 -1.42 -6.41 6.03
C VAL A 32 -0.89 -6.19 7.45
N ALA A 33 -0.75 -7.24 8.26
CA ALA A 33 -0.30 -7.11 9.64
C ALA A 33 1.20 -6.78 9.71
N GLU A 34 2.02 -7.36 8.83
CA GLU A 34 3.44 -7.00 8.76
C GLU A 34 3.66 -5.56 8.29
N LEU A 35 2.92 -5.11 7.27
CA LEU A 35 2.97 -3.73 6.79
C LEU A 35 2.50 -2.74 7.86
N ALA A 36 1.40 -3.04 8.56
CA ALA A 36 0.91 -2.23 9.67
C ALA A 36 1.96 -2.13 10.79
N ARG A 37 2.60 -3.25 11.14
CA ARG A 37 3.65 -3.26 12.17
C ARG A 37 4.85 -2.39 11.77
N ARG A 38 5.33 -2.49 10.53
CA ARG A 38 6.44 -1.66 10.03
C ARG A 38 6.07 -0.18 9.98
N CYS A 39 4.86 0.15 9.54
CA CYS A 39 4.33 1.51 9.56
C CYS A 39 4.38 2.10 10.97
N ILE A 40 3.87 1.36 11.97
CA ILE A 40 3.86 1.78 13.37
C ILE A 40 5.29 1.95 13.91
N GLN A 41 6.22 1.06 13.57
CA GLN A 41 7.62 1.18 14.00
C GLN A 41 8.26 2.47 13.47
N MET A 42 8.12 2.76 12.17
CA MET A 42 8.69 3.99 11.60
C MET A 42 7.98 5.26 12.04
N ALA A 43 6.67 5.20 12.23
CA ALA A 43 5.91 6.30 12.80
C ALA A 43 6.42 6.68 14.18
N ARG A 44 6.71 5.67 15.03
CA ARG A 44 7.27 5.88 16.37
C ARG A 44 8.63 6.57 16.31
N ASP A 45 9.50 6.19 15.38
CA ASP A 45 10.78 6.87 15.14
C ASP A 45 10.62 8.36 14.82
N GLN A 46 9.50 8.74 14.18
CA GLN A 46 9.17 10.13 13.86
C GLN A 46 8.34 10.86 14.94
N GLY A 47 8.10 10.21 16.08
CA GLY A 47 7.27 10.73 17.17
C GLY A 47 5.75 10.66 16.91
N ILE A 48 5.34 9.87 15.92
CA ILE A 48 3.93 9.67 15.55
C ILE A 48 3.41 8.41 16.25
N SER A 49 2.34 8.57 17.03
CA SER A 49 1.68 7.44 17.69
C SER A 49 0.69 6.76 16.76
N GLU A 50 0.50 5.45 16.93
CA GLU A 50 -0.53 4.68 16.21
C GLU A 50 -1.93 5.31 16.36
N ARG A 51 -2.26 5.84 17.55
CA ARG A 51 -3.53 6.55 17.78
C ARG A 51 -3.67 7.80 16.91
N ALA A 52 -2.57 8.50 16.63
CA ALA A 52 -2.58 9.68 15.77
C ALA A 52 -2.80 9.29 14.30
N ILE A 53 -2.17 8.18 13.86
CA ILE A 53 -2.43 7.58 12.55
C ILE A 53 -3.90 7.20 12.42
N ASN A 54 -4.41 6.43 13.38
CA ASN A 54 -5.80 5.99 13.35
C ASN A 54 -6.81 7.15 13.47
N ALA A 55 -6.45 8.25 14.14
CA ALA A 55 -7.29 9.46 14.14
C ALA A 55 -7.35 10.15 12.76
N GLU A 56 -6.30 10.02 11.95
CA GLU A 56 -6.20 10.67 10.64
C GLU A 56 -6.82 9.83 9.50
N ILE A 57 -6.60 8.52 9.52
CA ILE A 57 -7.03 7.60 8.45
C ILE A 57 -8.04 6.53 8.89
N GLY A 58 -8.43 6.52 10.16
CA GLY A 58 -9.33 5.52 10.72
C GLY A 58 -8.59 4.28 11.19
N ASN A 59 -8.72 3.16 10.49
CA ASN A 59 -8.03 1.92 10.86
C ASN A 59 -6.88 1.66 9.89
N LEU A 60 -5.64 1.73 10.38
CA LEU A 60 -4.43 1.53 9.58
C LEU A 60 -4.44 0.21 8.81
N ALA A 61 -4.87 -0.89 9.43
CA ALA A 61 -4.89 -2.19 8.78
C ALA A 61 -5.93 -2.22 7.64
N GLU A 62 -7.12 -1.68 7.86
CA GLU A 62 -8.15 -1.59 6.81
C GLU A 62 -7.71 -0.66 5.68
N TYR A 63 -7.01 0.43 5.99
CA TYR A 63 -6.49 1.36 5.01
C TYR A 63 -5.44 0.68 4.11
N ILE A 64 -4.44 0.02 4.71
CA ILE A 64 -3.42 -0.75 3.97
C ILE A 64 -4.05 -1.85 3.11
N ALA A 65 -5.05 -2.57 3.64
CA ALA A 65 -5.74 -3.62 2.90
C ALA A 65 -6.46 -3.08 1.65
N ARG A 66 -7.07 -1.89 1.75
CA ARG A 66 -7.74 -1.22 0.62
C ARG A 66 -6.73 -0.76 -0.44
N GLU A 67 -5.62 -0.17 -0.04
CA GLU A 67 -4.56 0.29 -0.96
C GLU A 67 -3.92 -0.91 -1.69
N LEU A 68 -3.63 -2.00 -0.97
CA LEU A 68 -3.16 -3.26 -1.59
C LEU A 68 -4.17 -3.82 -2.59
N ALA A 69 -5.46 -3.83 -2.24
CA ALA A 69 -6.51 -4.29 -3.14
C ALA A 69 -6.62 -3.40 -4.40
N ALA A 70 -6.48 -2.08 -4.25
CA ALA A 70 -6.47 -1.13 -5.36
C ALA A 70 -5.26 -1.35 -6.28
N ALA A 71 -4.06 -1.50 -5.72
CA ALA A 71 -2.83 -1.79 -6.45
C ALA A 71 -2.92 -3.12 -7.23
N ASN A 72 -3.43 -4.17 -6.58
CA ASN A 72 -3.64 -5.48 -7.22
C ASN A 72 -4.70 -5.45 -8.33
N LYS A 73 -5.77 -4.66 -8.14
CA LYS A 73 -6.84 -4.49 -9.15
C LYS A 73 -6.33 -3.74 -10.37
N ALA A 74 -5.49 -2.73 -10.20
CA ALA A 74 -4.88 -2.00 -11.31
C ALA A 74 -4.01 -2.92 -12.20
N GLU A 75 -3.22 -3.81 -11.58
CA GLU A 75 -2.44 -4.85 -12.29
C GLU A 75 -3.35 -5.88 -12.98
N THR A 76 -4.42 -6.32 -12.32
CA THR A 76 -5.38 -7.27 -12.89
C THR A 76 -6.07 -6.70 -14.13
N THR A 77 -6.51 -5.44 -14.11
CA THR A 77 -7.15 -4.78 -15.27
C THR A 77 -6.22 -4.73 -16.48
N ARG A 78 -4.90 -4.52 -16.30
CA ARG A 78 -3.91 -4.62 -17.39
C ARG A 78 -3.88 -6.01 -18.02
N ARG A 79 -3.89 -7.06 -17.21
CA ARG A 79 -3.79 -8.45 -17.69
C ARG A 79 -4.98 -8.91 -18.53
N GLN A 80 -6.16 -8.31 -18.34
CA GLN A 80 -7.36 -8.62 -19.11
C GLN A 80 -7.36 -7.93 -20.48
N HIS A 81 -6.69 -6.78 -20.60
CA HIS A 81 -6.62 -6.02 -21.85
C HIS A 81 -5.53 -6.54 -22.81
N GLU A 82 -4.50 -7.25 -22.30
CA GLU A 82 -3.46 -7.85 -23.13
C GLU A 82 -3.83 -9.24 -23.71
N LYS A 83 -4.83 -9.94 -23.15
CA LYS A 83 -5.28 -11.26 -23.64
C LYS A 83 -6.50 -11.24 -24.57
N GLY A 84 -7.01 -10.05 -24.93
CA GLY A 84 -8.13 -9.89 -25.87
C GLY A 84 -7.73 -9.54 -27.31
N GLY A 85 -6.43 -9.35 -27.60
CA GLY A 85 -5.95 -8.84 -28.89
C GLY A 85 -5.27 -9.87 -29.81
N ARG A 86 -5.26 -11.16 -29.44
CA ARG A 86 -4.60 -12.19 -30.26
C ARG A 86 -5.30 -13.56 -30.18
N SER A 87 -6.54 -13.59 -30.64
CA SER A 87 -7.16 -14.77 -31.26
C SER A 87 -7.83 -14.21 -32.52
N GLU A 88 -7.16 -14.37 -33.68
CA GLU A 88 -7.56 -15.32 -34.74
C GLU A 88 -8.93 -14.94 -35.35
N GLY A 89 -9.12 -14.81 -36.66
CA GLY A 89 -8.36 -15.12 -37.87
C GLY A 89 -9.27 -14.82 -39.07
#